data_AF-A0A847GG10-F1
#
_entry.id   AF-A0A847GG10-F1
#
_cell.length_a   1.000
_cell.length_b   1.000
_cell.length_c   1.000
_cell.angle_alpha   90.00
_cell.angle_beta   90.00
_cell.angle_gamma   90.00
#
_symmetry.space_group_name_H-M   'P 1'
#
loop_
_entity.id
_entity.type
_entity.pdbx_description
1 polymer ?
#
loop_
_entity_poly.entity_id
_entity_poly.type
_entity_poly.pdbx_seq_one_letter_code
_entity_poly.pdbx_strand_id
1 'polypeptide(L)'
;MPNAVRKMPLFLGKIAEVMDLRRAMAVLQWDQEVCMPPKGAEARGHQLATLAALEHRLFTAPEMVDLVEALAADADVLMPDERAMVLETAHDQRRAMRLPEKLVQRFAEAQSRAYQAWVTARKESQ
;
A
#
# COMPACT_ATOMS: atom_id res chain seq x y z
N MET A 1 23.23 16.97 16.53
CA MET A 1 21.84 16.78 16.06
C MET A 1 21.49 15.32 16.27
N PRO A 2 20.32 14.99 16.84
CA PRO A 2 19.88 13.62 17.01
C PRO A 2 19.91 12.86 15.67
N ASN A 3 20.22 11.58 15.70
CA ASN A 3 20.30 10.72 14.51
C ASN A 3 18.97 10.72 13.73
N ALA A 4 17.84 10.85 14.43
CA ALA A 4 16.49 10.96 13.89
C ALA A 4 16.31 12.07 12.84
N VAL A 5 16.79 13.29 13.13
CA VAL A 5 16.60 14.46 12.25
C VAL A 5 17.28 14.26 10.89
N ARG A 6 18.37 13.48 10.85
CA ARG A 6 19.08 13.17 9.59
C ARG A 6 18.39 12.08 8.77
N LYS A 7 17.61 11.21 9.42
CA LYS A 7 16.90 10.09 8.80
C LYS A 7 15.53 10.47 8.24
N MET A 8 14.93 11.56 8.72
CA MET A 8 13.60 12.01 8.30
C MET A 8 13.48 12.24 6.78
N PRO A 9 14.40 12.94 6.08
CA PRO A 9 14.27 13.12 4.62
C PRO A 9 14.29 11.81 3.84
N LEU A 10 15.10 10.83 4.29
CA LEU A 10 15.14 9.50 3.68
C LEU A 10 13.81 8.76 3.88
N PHE A 11 13.22 8.86 5.07
CA PHE A 11 11.91 8.28 5.37
C PHE A 11 10.83 8.90 4.48
N LEU A 12 10.79 10.23 4.39
CA LEU A 12 9.83 10.95 3.57
C LEU A 12 9.92 10.55 2.09
N GLY A 13 11.14 10.40 1.56
CA GLY A 13 11.33 9.92 0.19
C GLY A 13 10.78 8.50 -0.04
N LYS A 14 11.11 7.57 0.87
CA LYS A 14 10.67 6.17 0.76
C LYS A 14 9.15 6.02 0.94
N ILE A 15 8.56 6.69 1.93
CA ILE A 15 7.12 6.59 2.16
C ILE A 15 6.32 7.25 1.03
N ALA A 16 6.84 8.32 0.41
CA ALA A 16 6.21 8.94 -0.76
C ALA A 16 6.08 7.96 -1.93
N GLU A 17 7.14 7.19 -2.23
CA GLU A 17 7.11 6.16 -3.28
C GLU A 17 6.03 5.09 -3.01
N VAL A 18 5.93 4.60 -1.76
CA VAL A 18 4.88 3.66 -1.35
C VAL A 18 3.49 4.29 -1.53
N MET A 19 3.31 5.56 -1.12
CA MET A 19 2.04 6.25 -1.27
C MET A 19 1.65 6.45 -2.73
N ASP A 20 2.60 6.70 -3.62
CA ASP A 20 2.32 6.87 -5.04
C ASP A 20 1.82 5.57 -5.68
N LEU A 21 2.36 4.42 -5.27
CA LEU A 21 1.84 3.11 -5.66
C LEU A 21 0.41 2.89 -5.16
N ARG A 22 0.12 3.25 -3.89
CA ARG A 22 -1.25 3.18 -3.35
C ARG A 22 -2.23 4.06 -4.12
N ARG A 23 -1.82 5.28 -4.47
CA ARG A 23 -2.64 6.23 -5.26
C ARG A 23 -2.88 5.72 -6.68
N ALA A 24 -1.86 5.16 -7.33
CA ALA A 24 -1.99 4.56 -8.66
C ALA A 24 -3.00 3.40 -8.63
N MET A 25 -2.93 2.52 -7.63
CA MET A 25 -3.92 1.46 -7.44
C MET A 25 -5.34 2.02 -7.25
N ALA A 26 -5.50 3.07 -6.45
CA ALA A 26 -6.82 3.70 -6.23
C ALA A 26 -7.44 4.24 -7.52
N VAL A 27 -6.64 4.87 -8.40
CA VAL A 27 -7.11 5.35 -9.71
C VAL A 27 -7.51 4.18 -10.62
N LEU A 28 -6.72 3.10 -10.63
CA LEU A 28 -7.03 1.90 -11.41
C LEU A 28 -8.29 1.18 -10.89
N GLN A 29 -8.52 1.17 -9.59
CA GLN A 29 -9.74 0.64 -8.99
C GLN A 29 -10.94 1.50 -9.39
N TRP A 30 -10.87 2.81 -9.23
CA TRP A 30 -11.94 3.71 -9.67
C TRP A 30 -12.28 3.53 -11.16
N ASP A 31 -11.27 3.46 -12.03
CA ASP A 31 -11.48 3.21 -13.45
C ASP A 31 -12.18 1.85 -13.69
N GLN A 32 -11.82 0.82 -12.92
CA GLN A 32 -12.45 -0.51 -13.00
C GLN A 32 -13.95 -0.47 -12.70
N GLU A 33 -14.38 0.44 -11.82
CA GLU A 33 -15.78 0.57 -11.40
C GLU A 33 -16.60 1.45 -12.34
N VAL A 34 -15.99 2.46 -12.97
CA VAL A 34 -16.72 3.54 -13.66
C VAL A 34 -16.55 3.51 -15.18
N CYS A 35 -15.33 3.31 -15.68
CA CYS A 35 -14.99 3.56 -17.09
C CYS A 35 -14.56 2.31 -17.85
N MET A 36 -13.96 1.34 -17.16
CA MET A 36 -13.29 0.20 -17.78
C MET A 36 -14.30 -0.68 -18.54
N PRO A 37 -14.01 -1.05 -19.81
CA PRO A 37 -14.86 -1.99 -20.53
C PRO A 37 -14.78 -3.39 -19.90
N PRO A 38 -15.86 -4.21 -19.95
CA PRO A 38 -15.90 -5.52 -19.28
C PRO A 38 -14.74 -6.48 -19.63
N LYS A 39 -14.26 -6.41 -20.88
CA LYS A 39 -13.14 -7.25 -21.35
C LYS A 39 -11.78 -6.88 -20.74
N GLY A 40 -11.68 -5.75 -20.03
CA GLY A 40 -10.44 -5.28 -19.39
C GLY A 40 -10.13 -5.91 -18.03
N ALA A 41 -11.06 -6.70 -17.48
CA ALA A 41 -10.99 -7.19 -16.10
C ALA A 41 -9.72 -8.01 -15.78
N GLU A 42 -9.34 -8.94 -16.66
CA GLU A 42 -8.18 -9.79 -16.43
C GLU A 42 -6.89 -8.96 -16.36
N ALA A 43 -6.67 -8.11 -17.38
CA ALA A 43 -5.51 -7.23 -17.43
C ALA A 43 -5.46 -6.27 -16.22
N ARG A 44 -6.61 -5.70 -15.81
CA ARG A 44 -6.71 -4.86 -14.62
C ARG A 44 -6.36 -5.61 -13.34
N GLY A 45 -6.83 -6.85 -13.20
CA GLY A 45 -6.47 -7.72 -12.08
C GLY A 45 -4.97 -7.92 -11.97
N HIS A 46 -4.29 -8.20 -13.09
CA HIS A 46 -2.83 -8.35 -13.13
C HIS A 46 -2.08 -7.05 -12.76
N GLN A 47 -2.53 -5.90 -13.24
CA GLN A 47 -1.96 -4.59 -12.89
C GLN A 47 -2.03 -4.34 -11.38
N LEU A 48 -3.23 -4.49 -10.80
CA LEU A 48 -3.45 -4.29 -9.37
C LEU A 48 -2.63 -5.26 -8.51
N ALA A 49 -2.56 -6.53 -8.92
CA ALA A 49 -1.77 -7.54 -8.22
C ALA A 49 -0.26 -7.21 -8.20
N THR A 50 0.26 -6.75 -9.34
CA THR A 50 1.67 -6.36 -9.48
C THR A 50 2.00 -5.16 -8.59
N LEU A 51 1.15 -4.13 -8.64
CA LEU A 51 1.34 -2.93 -7.81
C LEU A 51 1.20 -3.24 -6.32
N ALA A 52 0.25 -4.09 -5.92
CA ALA A 52 0.08 -4.50 -4.53
C ALA A 52 1.29 -5.27 -4.00
N ALA A 53 1.87 -6.17 -4.82
CA ALA A 53 3.08 -6.88 -4.45
C ALA A 53 4.29 -5.94 -4.30
N LEU A 54 4.46 -4.99 -5.23
CA LEU A 54 5.54 -4.02 -5.19
C LEU A 54 5.42 -3.07 -3.99
N GLU A 55 4.22 -2.52 -3.76
CA GLU A 55 3.92 -1.65 -2.63
C GLU A 55 4.23 -2.37 -1.32
N HIS A 56 3.75 -3.60 -1.16
CA HIS A 56 3.98 -4.38 0.03
C HIS A 56 5.47 -4.63 0.26
N ARG A 57 6.19 -5.06 -0.79
CA ARG A 57 7.63 -5.33 -0.74
C ARG A 57 8.44 -4.11 -0.29
N LEU A 58 8.15 -2.93 -0.83
CA LEU A 58 8.83 -1.69 -0.44
C LEU A 58 8.45 -1.27 0.98
N PHE A 59 7.18 -1.38 1.34
CA PHE A 59 6.68 -1.00 2.65
C PHE A 59 7.22 -1.89 3.78
N THR A 60 7.45 -3.17 3.51
CA THR A 60 8.00 -4.14 4.47
C THR A 60 9.47 -4.46 4.24
N ALA A 61 10.18 -3.69 3.39
CA ALA A 61 11.60 -3.91 3.15
C ALA A 61 12.41 -3.69 4.45
N PRO A 62 13.44 -4.50 4.74
CA PRO A 62 14.23 -4.37 5.98
C PRO A 62 14.75 -2.94 6.21
N GLU A 63 15.24 -2.29 5.15
CA GLU A 63 15.70 -0.90 5.20
C GLU A 63 14.61 0.12 5.58
N MET A 64 13.35 -0.13 5.20
CA MET A 64 12.22 0.72 5.56
C MET A 64 11.79 0.44 7.01
N VAL A 65 11.81 -0.83 7.43
CA VAL A 65 11.53 -1.25 8.81
C VAL A 65 12.54 -0.64 9.78
N ASP A 66 13.83 -0.83 9.52
CA ASP A 66 14.91 -0.29 10.35
C ASP A 66 14.84 1.25 10.47
N LEU A 67 14.44 1.90 9.38
CA LEU A 67 14.28 3.36 9.34
C LEU A 67 13.12 3.84 10.19
N VAL A 68 11.96 3.19 10.08
CA VAL A 68 10.76 3.49 10.86
C VAL A 68 10.99 3.20 12.35
N GLU A 69 11.61 2.08 12.68
CA GLU A 69 11.94 1.72 14.07
C GLU A 69 12.91 2.72 14.70
N ALA A 70 13.95 3.14 13.97
CA ALA A 70 14.89 4.13 14.46
C ALA A 70 14.24 5.50 14.70
N LEU A 71 13.34 5.94 13.81
CA LEU A 71 12.60 7.19 14.01
C LEU A 71 11.58 7.09 15.14
N ALA A 72 10.93 5.94 15.31
CA ALA A 72 9.97 5.72 16.38
C ALA A 72 10.64 5.69 17.77
N ALA A 73 11.87 5.17 17.86
CA ALA A 73 12.66 5.19 19.09
C ALA A 73 13.02 6.61 19.54
N ASP A 74 13.21 7.53 18.59
CA ASP A 74 13.52 8.94 18.82
C ASP A 74 12.27 9.84 18.69
N ALA A 75 11.05 9.30 18.83
CA ALA A 75 9.81 10.00 18.55
C ALA A 75 9.62 11.30 19.34
N ASP A 76 10.17 11.40 20.56
CA ASP A 76 10.00 12.56 21.44
C ASP A 76 10.82 13.79 21.00
N VAL A 77 11.77 13.63 20.08
CA VAL A 77 12.56 14.74 19.52
C VAL A 77 12.09 15.18 18.13
N LEU A 78 11.02 14.57 17.60
CA LEU A 78 10.42 14.90 16.31
C LEU A 78 9.36 16.00 16.46
N MET A 79 9.06 16.70 15.36
CA MET A 79 7.92 17.60 15.32
C MET A 79 6.60 16.82 15.50
N PRO A 80 5.52 17.43 16.03
CA PRO A 80 4.28 16.70 16.34
C PRO A 80 3.67 15.92 15.15
N ASP A 81 3.74 16.49 13.95
CA ASP A 81 3.27 15.90 12.70
C ASP A 81 4.17 14.76 12.22
N GLU A 82 5.49 14.96 12.24
CA GLU A 82 6.49 13.93 11.94
C GLU A 82 6.36 12.73 12.88
N ARG A 83 6.20 13.00 14.18
CA ARG A 83 5.98 11.99 15.21
C ARG A 83 4.73 11.16 14.92
N ALA A 84 3.61 11.81 14.63
CA ALA A 84 2.38 11.12 14.29
C ALA A 84 2.56 10.24 13.05
N MET A 85 3.17 10.78 11.99
CA MET A 85 3.42 10.06 10.74
C MET A 85 4.26 8.79 10.95
N VAL A 86 5.34 8.89 11.74
CA VAL A 86 6.22 7.76 12.05
C VAL A 86 5.49 6.69 12.86
N LEU A 87 4.75 7.09 13.90
CA LEU A 87 4.05 6.14 14.78
C LEU A 87 2.92 5.42 14.07
N GLU A 88 2.14 6.11 13.24
CA GLU A 88 1.11 5.51 12.40
C GLU A 88 1.72 4.57 11.35
N THR A 89 2.81 5.00 10.70
CA THR A 89 3.52 4.14 9.75
C THR A 89 4.04 2.88 10.42
N ALA A 90 4.61 2.98 11.62
CA ALA A 90 5.06 1.83 12.40
C ALA A 90 3.90 0.89 12.77
N HIS A 91 2.73 1.44 13.09
CA HIS A 91 1.54 0.66 13.37
C HIS A 91 1.09 -0.15 12.15
N ASP A 92 0.97 0.51 10.99
CA ASP A 92 0.57 -0.13 9.74
C ASP A 92 1.60 -1.16 9.26
N GLN A 93 2.89 -0.85 9.37
CA GLN A 93 3.96 -1.76 8.95
C GLN A 93 3.98 -3.04 9.78
N ARG A 94 3.78 -2.95 11.11
CA ARG A 94 3.65 -4.14 11.98
C ARG A 94 2.47 -5.03 11.59
N ARG A 95 1.39 -4.46 11.05
CA ARG A 95 0.25 -5.23 10.54
C ARG A 95 0.56 -5.85 9.18
N ALA A 96 1.18 -5.08 8.28
CA ALA A 96 1.56 -5.55 6.95
C ALA A 96 2.52 -6.74 7.01
N MET A 97 3.57 -6.68 7.83
CA MET A 97 4.58 -7.75 7.95
C MET A 97 4.03 -9.11 8.45
N ARG A 98 2.81 -9.14 9.00
CA ARG A 98 2.15 -10.40 9.41
C ARG A 98 1.59 -11.17 8.21
N LEU A 99 1.59 -10.57 7.03
CA LEU A 99 1.07 -11.16 5.80
C LEU A 99 2.23 -11.42 4.83
N PRO A 100 2.36 -12.65 4.30
CA PRO A 100 3.33 -12.91 3.24
C PRO A 100 2.98 -12.13 1.96
N GLU A 101 3.99 -11.62 1.23
CA GLU A 101 3.80 -10.90 -0.05
C GLU A 101 2.92 -11.68 -1.04
N LYS A 102 3.16 -13.00 -1.17
CA LYS A 102 2.37 -13.89 -2.04
C LYS A 102 0.89 -13.94 -1.66
N LEU A 103 0.55 -13.77 -0.38
CA LEU A 103 -0.83 -13.70 0.07
C LEU A 103 -1.48 -12.37 -0.36
N VAL A 104 -0.77 -11.25 -0.22
CA VAL A 104 -1.23 -9.92 -0.63
C VAL A 104 -1.50 -9.88 -2.14
N GLN A 105 -0.57 -10.38 -2.95
CA GLN A 105 -0.74 -10.48 -4.40
C GLN A 105 -1.99 -11.28 -4.79
N ARG A 106 -2.13 -12.49 -4.22
CA ARG A 106 -3.29 -13.36 -4.49
C ARG A 106 -4.61 -12.73 -4.04
N PHE A 107 -4.59 -11.98 -2.96
CA PHE A 107 -5.77 -11.27 -2.45
C PHE A 107 -6.22 -10.18 -3.43
N ALA A 108 -5.29 -9.38 -3.95
CA ALA A 108 -5.59 -8.34 -4.95
C ALA A 108 -6.20 -8.93 -6.23
N GLU A 109 -5.65 -10.04 -6.75
CA GLU A 109 -6.22 -10.74 -7.90
C GLU A 109 -7.63 -11.28 -7.59
N ALA A 110 -7.82 -11.88 -6.42
CA ALA A 110 -9.10 -12.43 -6.00
C ALA A 110 -10.16 -11.34 -5.85
N GLN A 111 -9.80 -10.18 -5.32
CA GLN A 111 -10.70 -9.03 -5.18
C GLN A 111 -11.17 -8.53 -6.54
N SER A 112 -10.26 -8.40 -7.53
CA SER A 112 -10.63 -7.97 -8.88
C SER A 112 -11.61 -8.96 -9.55
N ARG A 113 -11.34 -10.27 -9.44
CA ARG A 113 -12.25 -11.31 -9.96
C ARG A 113 -13.61 -11.32 -9.25
N ALA A 114 -13.61 -11.21 -7.92
CA ALA A 114 -14.82 -11.19 -7.12
C ALA A 114 -15.71 -9.98 -7.46
N TYR A 115 -15.11 -8.81 -7.68
CA TYR A 115 -15.83 -7.62 -8.09
C TYR A 115 -16.56 -7.84 -9.43
N GLN A 116 -15.91 -8.43 -10.43
CA GLN A 116 -16.56 -8.74 -11.71
C GLN A 116 -17.68 -9.75 -11.58
N ALA A 117 -17.46 -10.83 -10.82
CA ALA A 117 -18.51 -11.81 -10.57
C ALA A 117 -19.74 -11.17 -9.91
N TRP A 118 -19.52 -10.26 -8.96
CA TRP A 118 -20.59 -9.51 -8.31
C TRP A 118 -21.33 -8.57 -9.28
N VAL A 119 -20.63 -7.85 -10.16
CA VAL A 119 -21.25 -6.98 -11.17
C VAL A 119 -22.20 -7.78 -12.06
N THR A 120 -21.79 -8.96 -12.52
CA THR A 120 -22.64 -9.84 -13.34
C THR A 120 -23.84 -10.34 -12.54
N ALA A 121 -23.61 -10.93 -11.36
CA ALA A 121 -24.68 -11.48 -10.52
C ALA A 121 -25.72 -10.42 -10.14
N ARG A 122 -25.29 -9.19 -9.85
CA ARG A 122 -26.19 -8.07 -9.53
C ARG A 122 -27.06 -7.67 -10.71
N LYS A 123 -26.53 -7.70 -11.94
CA LYS A 123 -27.30 -7.40 -13.16
C LYS A 123 -28.33 -8.49 -13.46
N GLU A 124 -27.99 -9.74 -13.21
CA GLU A 124 -28.89 -10.89 -13.42
C GLU A 124 -29.99 -11.00 -12.36
N SER A 125 -29.80 -10.38 -11.19
CA SER A 125 -30.76 -10.38 -10.08
C SER A 125 -31.69 -9.15 -10.06
N GLN A 126 -31.63 -8.28 -11.08
CA GLN A 126 -32.52 -7.13 -11.27
C GLN A 126 -33.59 -7.45 -12.31
#